data_AF-A0A7X0GXY5-F1
#
_entry.id   AF-A0A7X0GXY5-F1
#
_cell.length_a   1.000
_cell.length_b   1.000
_cell.length_c   1.000
_cell.angle_alpha   90.00
_cell.angle_beta   90.00
_cell.angle_gamma   90.00
#
_symmetry.space_group_name_H-M   'P 1'
#
loop_
_entity.id
_entity.type
_entity.pdbx_description
1 polymer ?
#
loop_
_entity_poly.entity_id
_entity_poly.type
_entity_poly.pdbx_seq_one_letter_code
_entity_poly.pdbx_strand_id
1 'polypeptide(L)'
;MKKYGWGLLLIGIAGCSGPPALPNGAMALPEPRHARAEIAAPEDPKGVGLPIASGSIKKSGGPQEPNVTVGPGWSDRDRKDMDALVRAAITEMTSDAFRDNARQLPAKYSKIWLTGALGYDSGERVAAIVSPGEASMSYVEALVIPWRSGWASTRMERDGKLRIRLRRSLLDRWRSANPVVKACAINTMAHEISHTISRDPHRYLPAFTDTGDANADARNGVVASYFVGDLALCTALVRSGRIGPQDVAQCVPVWYEPGGLQSGRCYAFGPDDAVKWPKGRTDR
;
A
#
# COMPACT_ATOMS: atom_id res chain seq x y z
N MET A 1 48.75 73.56 -15.12
CA MET A 1 49.36 73.41 -13.78
C MET A 1 48.43 72.57 -12.90
N LYS A 2 48.99 71.56 -12.20
CA LYS A 2 48.40 70.63 -11.17
C LYS A 2 47.21 69.76 -11.63
N LYS A 3 47.34 68.48 -12.02
CA LYS A 3 47.87 67.23 -11.38
C LYS A 3 47.17 66.81 -10.07
N TYR A 4 46.25 65.85 -10.18
CA TYR A 4 45.97 64.75 -9.25
C TYR A 4 45.64 63.53 -10.14
N GLY A 5 46.12 62.30 -9.96
CA GLY A 5 46.77 61.69 -8.80
C GLY A 5 46.10 60.34 -8.55
N TRP A 6 46.70 59.30 -9.14
CA TRP A 6 46.40 57.86 -9.14
C TRP A 6 45.82 57.21 -7.87
N GLY A 7 45.02 56.16 -8.08
CA GLY A 7 44.67 55.17 -7.07
C GLY A 7 44.01 53.91 -7.69
N LEU A 8 44.81 53.09 -8.37
CA LEU A 8 44.44 51.73 -8.78
C LEU A 8 44.43 50.84 -7.52
N LEU A 9 43.31 50.20 -7.20
CA LEU A 9 43.25 49.15 -6.18
C LEU A 9 43.19 47.79 -6.90
N LEU A 10 44.28 47.04 -6.82
CA LEU A 10 44.36 45.61 -7.13
C LEU A 10 43.94 44.83 -5.87
N ILE A 11 42.95 43.96 -5.98
CA ILE A 11 42.72 42.87 -5.03
C ILE A 11 42.69 41.57 -5.82
N GLY A 12 43.60 40.67 -5.47
CA GLY A 12 43.70 39.31 -6.01
C GLY A 12 42.82 38.31 -5.26
N ILE A 13 42.20 37.43 -6.05
CA ILE A 13 42.04 35.96 -5.91
C ILE A 13 41.92 35.36 -4.49
N ALA A 14 40.77 34.74 -4.18
CA ALA A 14 40.67 33.36 -3.65
C ALA A 14 39.20 32.96 -3.39
N GLY A 15 38.84 31.72 -3.78
CA GLY A 15 37.80 30.96 -3.10
C GLY A 15 36.47 30.79 -3.82
N CYS A 16 36.37 29.75 -4.66
CA CYS A 16 35.10 29.12 -5.00
C CYS A 16 34.38 28.70 -3.72
N SER A 17 33.31 29.41 -3.34
CA SER A 17 32.40 28.99 -2.29
C SER A 17 31.28 28.22 -2.94
N GLY A 18 31.29 26.89 -2.76
CA GLY A 18 30.17 26.04 -3.16
C GLY A 18 28.87 26.43 -2.43
N PRO A 19 27.70 26.02 -2.94
CA PRO A 19 26.44 26.27 -2.25
C PRO A 19 26.47 25.65 -0.84
N PRO A 20 25.83 26.29 0.15
CA PRO A 20 25.79 25.78 1.51
C PRO A 20 25.16 24.39 1.52
N ALA A 21 25.87 23.44 2.12
CA ALA A 21 25.35 22.11 2.41
C ALA A 21 24.05 22.24 3.21
N LEU A 22 22.97 21.61 2.71
CA LEU A 22 21.74 21.44 3.46
C LEU A 22 22.08 20.71 4.79
N PRO A 23 21.52 21.15 5.93
CA PRO A 23 21.71 20.43 7.18
C PRO A 23 21.14 19.02 7.03
N ASN A 24 22.02 18.02 7.18
CA ASN A 24 21.68 16.62 7.39
C ASN A 24 20.82 16.52 8.65
N GLY A 25 19.52 16.67 8.46
CA GLY A 25 18.50 16.67 9.50
C GLY A 25 17.19 16.15 8.95
N ALA A 26 17.24 15.14 8.08
CA ALA A 26 16.09 14.27 7.91
C ALA A 26 15.87 13.61 9.28
N MET A 27 14.85 14.09 10.01
CA MET A 27 14.27 13.33 11.10
C MET A 27 13.88 11.98 10.52
N ALA A 28 14.75 10.98 10.73
CA ALA A 28 14.40 9.60 10.56
C ALA A 28 13.21 9.37 11.49
N LEU A 29 12.01 9.31 10.91
CA LEU A 29 10.88 8.73 11.62
C LEU A 29 11.36 7.36 12.09
N PRO A 30 11.24 7.03 13.39
CA PRO A 30 11.68 5.73 13.86
C PRO A 30 11.00 4.67 13.01
N GLU A 31 11.81 3.83 12.36
CA GLU A 31 11.31 2.64 11.71
C GLU A 31 10.41 1.93 12.73
N PRO A 32 9.20 1.50 12.34
CA PRO A 32 8.46 0.58 13.17
C PRO A 32 9.30 -0.70 13.22
N ARG A 33 10.12 -0.83 14.26
CA ARG A 33 10.56 -2.15 14.71
C ARG A 33 9.26 -2.89 15.00
N HIS A 34 8.87 -3.77 14.09
CA HIS A 34 7.87 -4.77 14.39
C HIS A 34 8.43 -5.56 15.56
N ALA A 35 8.02 -5.19 16.77
CA ALA A 35 8.21 -6.03 17.93
C ALA A 35 7.57 -7.36 17.53
N ARG A 36 8.43 -8.36 17.33
CA ARG A 36 8.07 -9.74 17.06
C ARG A 36 7.44 -10.28 18.35
N ALA A 37 6.22 -9.85 18.62
CA ALA A 37 5.38 -10.50 19.60
C ALA A 37 4.99 -11.82 18.95
N GLU A 38 5.55 -12.92 19.46
CA GLU A 38 4.96 -14.25 19.32
C GLU A 38 3.59 -14.22 20.01
N ILE A 39 2.62 -13.59 19.34
CA ILE A 39 1.23 -13.87 19.58
C ILE A 39 1.00 -15.16 18.81
N ALA A 40 0.84 -16.28 19.53
CA ALA A 40 0.37 -17.52 18.95
C ALA A 40 -0.78 -17.17 18.00
N ALA A 41 -0.60 -17.48 16.71
CA ALA A 41 -1.64 -17.26 15.74
C ALA A 41 -2.90 -17.95 16.29
N PRO A 42 -4.04 -17.26 16.44
CA PRO A 42 -5.27 -17.98 16.69
C PRO A 42 -5.39 -19.00 15.55
N GLU A 43 -5.51 -20.27 15.90
CA GLU A 43 -5.80 -21.31 14.91
C GLU A 43 -6.91 -20.78 14.00
N ASP A 44 -6.65 -20.74 12.68
CA ASP A 44 -7.67 -20.46 11.68
C ASP A 44 -8.87 -21.35 12.02
N PRO A 45 -10.01 -20.80 12.48
CA PRO A 45 -11.02 -21.59 13.13
C PRO A 45 -11.75 -22.41 12.08
N LYS A 46 -11.20 -23.56 11.67
CA LYS A 46 -11.82 -24.69 10.95
C LYS A 46 -13.03 -24.34 10.04
N GLY A 47 -13.01 -23.24 9.29
CA GLY A 47 -14.14 -22.81 8.46
C GLY A 47 -15.37 -22.25 9.19
N VAL A 48 -15.31 -21.94 10.49
CA VAL A 48 -16.41 -21.30 11.23
C VAL A 48 -16.25 -19.78 11.10
N GLY A 49 -16.64 -19.24 9.94
CA GLY A 49 -16.59 -17.80 9.68
C GLY A 49 -17.40 -16.97 10.68
N LEU A 50 -17.01 -15.70 10.85
CA LEU A 50 -17.69 -14.80 11.79
C LEU A 50 -19.01 -14.30 11.19
N PRO A 51 -20.10 -14.22 11.99
CA PRO A 51 -21.38 -13.73 11.51
C PRO A 51 -21.27 -12.25 11.11
N ILE A 52 -21.86 -11.90 9.98
CA ILE A 52 -22.02 -10.52 9.52
C ILE A 52 -23.33 -9.96 10.09
N ALA A 53 -23.36 -8.70 10.51
CA ALA A 53 -24.58 -8.07 11.00
C ALA A 53 -25.71 -8.15 9.96
N SER A 54 -26.91 -8.54 10.39
CA SER A 54 -28.08 -8.67 9.53
C SER A 54 -28.47 -7.30 8.95
N GLY A 55 -28.20 -7.10 7.66
CA GLY A 55 -28.44 -5.84 6.93
C GLY A 55 -27.31 -5.44 5.99
N SER A 56 -26.10 -5.96 6.19
CA SER A 56 -24.91 -5.65 5.37
C SER A 56 -24.83 -6.45 4.06
N ILE A 57 -25.72 -7.44 3.88
CA ILE A 57 -25.75 -8.30 2.70
C ILE A 57 -26.76 -7.73 1.72
N LYS A 58 -26.29 -6.91 0.77
CA LYS A 58 -27.06 -6.69 -0.46
C LYS A 58 -26.94 -7.96 -1.29
N LYS A 59 -28.05 -8.68 -1.43
CA LYS A 59 -28.11 -9.92 -2.21
C LYS A 59 -27.82 -9.57 -3.68
N SER A 60 -26.65 -9.93 -4.20
CA SER A 60 -26.40 -9.99 -5.65
C SER A 60 -25.67 -11.27 -6.00
N GLY A 61 -26.23 -12.04 -6.94
CA GLY A 61 -25.62 -13.25 -7.49
C GLY A 61 -24.44 -12.95 -8.43
N GLY A 62 -23.56 -12.02 -8.06
CA GLY A 62 -22.38 -11.60 -8.80
C GLY A 62 -21.43 -10.80 -7.90
N PRO A 63 -20.17 -10.57 -8.32
CA PRO A 63 -19.18 -9.92 -7.47
C PRO A 63 -19.55 -8.45 -7.33
N GLN A 64 -19.93 -8.07 -6.12
CA GLN A 64 -20.30 -6.71 -5.82
C GLN A 64 -19.03 -5.84 -5.75
N GLU A 65 -19.06 -4.64 -6.32
CA GLU A 65 -17.96 -3.67 -6.21
C GLU A 65 -17.58 -3.40 -4.74
N PRO A 66 -16.32 -2.99 -4.44
CA PRO A 66 -15.92 -2.68 -3.08
C PRO A 66 -16.82 -1.60 -2.45
N ASN A 67 -17.59 -1.96 -1.42
CA ASN A 67 -18.41 -1.03 -0.66
C ASN A 67 -17.67 -0.60 0.62
N VAL A 68 -16.83 0.42 0.48
CA VAL A 68 -15.98 0.93 1.57
C VAL A 68 -16.36 2.38 1.87
N THR A 69 -16.81 2.66 3.09
CA THR A 69 -17.29 3.98 3.49
C THR A 69 -16.43 4.57 4.61
N VAL A 70 -16.30 5.90 4.66
CA VAL A 70 -15.54 6.58 5.72
C VAL A 70 -16.43 6.81 6.94
N GLY A 71 -16.07 6.19 8.06
CA GLY A 71 -16.83 6.24 9.31
C GLY A 71 -16.61 7.48 10.16
N PRO A 72 -17.13 7.50 11.41
CA PRO A 72 -16.94 8.62 12.33
C PRO A 72 -15.50 8.72 12.85
N GLY A 73 -15.16 9.85 13.49
CA GLY A 73 -13.86 10.06 14.16
C GLY A 73 -12.79 10.77 13.33
N TRP A 74 -13.05 11.00 12.04
CA TRP A 74 -12.26 11.89 11.17
C TRP A 74 -12.75 13.34 11.28
N SER A 75 -11.83 14.31 11.15
CA SER A 75 -12.23 15.71 10.89
C SER A 75 -12.85 15.82 9.50
N ASP A 76 -13.56 16.92 9.19
CA ASP A 76 -14.21 17.07 7.87
C ASP A 76 -13.20 17.05 6.72
N ARG A 77 -12.03 17.67 6.91
CA ARG A 77 -10.94 17.62 5.93
C ARG A 77 -10.40 16.20 5.78
N ASP A 78 -10.09 15.55 6.91
CA ASP A 78 -9.56 14.18 6.88
C ASP A 78 -10.56 13.20 6.26
N ARG A 79 -11.86 13.39 6.50
CA ARG A 79 -12.93 12.58 5.91
C ARG A 79 -12.92 12.69 4.39
N LYS A 80 -12.85 13.91 3.84
CA LYS A 80 -12.79 14.14 2.40
C LYS A 80 -11.54 13.52 1.78
N ASP A 81 -10.39 13.71 2.43
CA ASP A 81 -9.12 13.16 1.97
C ASP A 81 -9.10 11.62 2.03
N MET A 82 -9.65 11.04 3.10
CA MET A 82 -9.78 9.59 3.23
C MET A 82 -10.74 9.00 2.19
N ASP A 83 -11.86 9.66 1.93
CA ASP A 83 -12.83 9.25 0.92
C ASP A 83 -12.23 9.32 -0.50
N ALA A 84 -11.42 10.33 -0.79
CA ALA A 84 -10.64 10.40 -2.02
C ALA A 84 -9.57 9.30 -2.11
N LEU A 85 -8.90 8.96 -1.01
CA LEU A 85 -7.91 7.87 -0.95
C LEU A 85 -8.58 6.50 -1.18
N VAL A 86 -9.72 6.23 -0.52
CA VAL A 86 -10.51 5.00 -0.70
C VAL A 86 -10.89 4.84 -2.17
N ARG A 87 -11.48 5.89 -2.78
CA ARG A 87 -11.84 5.86 -4.21
C ARG A 87 -10.62 5.62 -5.10
N ALA A 88 -9.51 6.31 -4.85
CA ALA A 88 -8.30 6.13 -5.63
C ALA A 88 -7.78 4.68 -5.55
N ALA A 89 -7.75 4.09 -4.34
CA ALA A 89 -7.31 2.72 -4.14
C ALA A 89 -8.21 1.70 -4.86
N ILE A 90 -9.54 1.86 -4.74
CA ILE A 90 -10.50 1.04 -5.49
C ILE A 90 -10.26 1.18 -6.99
N THR A 91 -10.17 2.41 -7.50
CA THR A 91 -9.92 2.67 -8.92
C THR A 91 -8.66 1.98 -9.41
N GLU A 92 -7.54 2.07 -8.68
CA GLU A 92 -6.31 1.39 -9.11
C GLU A 92 -6.48 -0.13 -9.09
N MET A 93 -6.91 -0.70 -7.97
CA MET A 93 -6.89 -2.16 -7.78
C MET A 93 -7.91 -2.90 -8.66
N THR A 94 -9.00 -2.25 -9.08
CA THR A 94 -10.03 -2.85 -9.95
C THR A 94 -9.88 -2.47 -11.42
N SER A 95 -8.85 -1.69 -11.79
CA SER A 95 -8.66 -1.24 -13.18
C SER A 95 -8.18 -2.35 -14.12
N ASP A 96 -8.49 -2.20 -15.40
CA ASP A 96 -7.93 -3.02 -16.48
C ASP A 96 -6.39 -2.95 -16.47
N ALA A 97 -5.84 -1.76 -16.22
CA ALA A 97 -4.39 -1.56 -16.10
C ALA A 97 -3.78 -2.42 -14.99
N PHE A 98 -4.44 -2.57 -13.84
CA PHE A 98 -3.97 -3.46 -12.77
C PHE A 98 -3.95 -4.93 -13.22
N ARG A 99 -4.98 -5.40 -13.92
CA ARG A 99 -5.01 -6.77 -14.48
C ARG A 99 -3.92 -6.97 -15.52
N ASP A 100 -3.76 -6.04 -16.45
CA ASP A 100 -2.74 -6.12 -17.50
C ASP A 100 -1.33 -6.06 -16.92
N ASN A 101 -1.13 -5.25 -15.88
CA ASN A 101 0.12 -5.20 -15.14
C ASN A 101 0.42 -6.52 -14.43
N ALA A 102 -0.59 -7.17 -13.82
CA ALA A 102 -0.42 -8.48 -13.16
C ALA A 102 0.05 -9.56 -14.14
N ARG A 103 -0.48 -9.57 -15.37
CA ARG A 103 -0.11 -10.54 -16.42
C ARG A 103 1.33 -10.39 -16.91
N GLN A 104 1.90 -9.20 -16.77
CA GLN A 104 3.26 -8.89 -17.22
C GLN A 104 4.33 -9.20 -16.16
N LEU A 105 3.92 -9.60 -14.95
CA LEU A 105 4.87 -9.83 -13.86
C LEU A 105 5.68 -11.13 -14.05
N PRO A 106 6.93 -11.17 -13.54
CA PRO A 106 7.79 -12.35 -13.69
C PRO A 106 7.20 -13.62 -13.04
N ALA A 107 7.68 -14.78 -13.49
CA ALA A 107 7.24 -16.10 -13.03
C ALA A 107 7.24 -16.30 -11.50
N LYS A 108 8.03 -15.54 -10.73
CA LYS A 108 7.99 -15.59 -9.25
C LYS A 108 6.60 -15.24 -8.67
N TYR A 109 5.76 -14.52 -9.41
CA TYR A 109 4.37 -14.21 -9.05
C TYR A 109 3.37 -15.28 -9.52
N SER A 110 3.83 -16.45 -9.99
CA SER A 110 2.97 -17.62 -10.24
C SER A 110 2.53 -18.33 -8.96
N LYS A 111 3.11 -17.98 -7.81
CA LYS A 111 2.80 -18.59 -6.51
C LYS A 111 2.69 -17.51 -5.43
N ILE A 112 1.46 -17.09 -5.17
CA ILE A 112 1.06 -16.08 -4.19
C ILE A 112 0.12 -16.73 -3.18
N TRP A 113 0.40 -16.57 -1.90
CA TRP A 113 -0.42 -17.09 -0.81
C TRP A 113 -1.69 -16.26 -0.61
N LEU A 114 -2.84 -16.93 -0.56
CA LEU A 114 -4.15 -16.30 -0.33
C LEU A 114 -4.51 -16.39 1.16
N THR A 115 -4.84 -17.61 1.62
CA THR A 115 -5.16 -17.97 3.01
C THR A 115 -4.87 -19.45 3.25
N GLY A 116 -4.93 -19.89 4.52
CA GLY A 116 -4.82 -21.31 4.88
C GLY A 116 -5.78 -22.22 4.12
N ALA A 117 -6.99 -21.73 3.84
CA ALA A 117 -8.04 -22.53 3.24
C ALA A 117 -8.12 -22.43 1.71
N LEU A 118 -7.45 -21.45 1.09
CA LEU A 118 -7.38 -21.29 -0.37
C LEU A 118 -6.00 -21.67 -0.93
N GLY A 119 -4.95 -21.69 -0.10
CA GLY A 119 -3.60 -22.04 -0.51
C GLY A 119 -2.94 -20.94 -1.34
N TYR A 120 -2.36 -21.33 -2.49
CA TYR A 120 -1.62 -20.44 -3.38
C TYR A 120 -2.31 -20.29 -4.73
N ASP A 121 -2.11 -19.15 -5.38
CA ASP A 121 -2.57 -18.88 -6.74
C ASP A 121 -1.57 -17.99 -7.50
N SER A 122 -1.86 -17.68 -8.76
CA SER A 122 -1.06 -16.77 -9.59
C SER A 122 -1.45 -15.30 -9.38
N GLY A 123 -0.53 -14.38 -9.68
CA GLY A 123 -0.79 -12.93 -9.68
C GLY A 123 -1.92 -12.52 -10.61
N GLU A 124 -2.05 -13.18 -11.77
CA GLU A 124 -3.18 -12.96 -12.68
C GLU A 124 -4.51 -13.32 -12.01
N ARG A 125 -4.56 -14.48 -11.33
CA ARG A 125 -5.78 -14.90 -10.65
C ARG A 125 -6.10 -14.05 -9.44
N VAL A 126 -5.10 -13.59 -8.69
CA VAL A 126 -5.29 -12.58 -7.62
C VAL A 126 -5.89 -11.30 -8.19
N ALA A 127 -5.42 -10.81 -9.35
CA ALA A 127 -5.97 -9.63 -10.00
C ALA A 127 -7.41 -9.84 -10.53
N ALA A 128 -7.72 -11.04 -11.01
CA ALA A 128 -9.09 -11.42 -11.37
C ALA A 128 -10.02 -11.44 -10.15
N ILE A 129 -9.58 -11.96 -9.00
CA ILE A 129 -10.37 -11.99 -7.75
C ILE A 129 -10.71 -10.57 -7.25
N VAL A 130 -9.76 -9.65 -7.36
CA VAL A 130 -9.95 -8.24 -6.97
C VAL A 130 -10.92 -7.52 -7.91
N SER A 131 -10.97 -7.93 -9.18
CA SER A 131 -11.80 -7.28 -10.19
C SER A 131 -13.28 -7.68 -10.05
N PRO A 132 -14.22 -6.72 -10.08
CA PRO A 132 -15.66 -7.02 -10.11
C PRO A 132 -15.99 -7.91 -11.32
N GLY A 133 -16.89 -8.88 -11.14
CA GLY A 133 -17.41 -9.72 -12.23
C GLY A 133 -16.71 -11.08 -12.47
N GLU A 134 -15.49 -11.31 -11.97
CA GLU A 134 -14.70 -12.49 -12.41
C GLU A 134 -14.55 -13.67 -11.41
N ALA A 135 -14.96 -13.52 -10.15
CA ALA A 135 -14.76 -14.56 -9.12
C ALA A 135 -16.01 -14.90 -8.31
N SER A 136 -16.08 -16.11 -7.75
CA SER A 136 -17.13 -16.53 -6.81
C SER A 136 -17.04 -15.86 -5.42
N MET A 137 -16.13 -14.89 -5.26
CA MET A 137 -15.86 -14.15 -4.04
C MET A 137 -16.51 -12.78 -4.13
N SER A 138 -16.76 -12.14 -2.98
CA SER A 138 -17.45 -10.85 -2.94
C SER A 138 -16.87 -9.96 -1.86
N TYR A 139 -16.89 -8.66 -2.12
CA TYR A 139 -16.53 -7.65 -1.13
C TYR A 139 -17.59 -7.60 -0.03
N VAL A 140 -17.13 -7.61 1.22
CA VAL A 140 -17.97 -7.33 2.39
C VAL A 140 -17.89 -5.85 2.71
N GLU A 141 -19.03 -5.23 3.01
CA GLU A 141 -19.09 -3.81 3.37
C GLU A 141 -18.16 -3.50 4.56
N ALA A 142 -17.34 -2.47 4.40
CA ALA A 142 -16.35 -2.08 5.40
C ALA A 142 -16.42 -0.58 5.74
N LEU A 143 -16.14 -0.27 7.01
CA LEU A 143 -16.09 1.10 7.52
C LEU A 143 -14.65 1.52 7.84
N VAL A 144 -14.18 2.61 7.25
CA VAL A 144 -12.86 3.19 7.51
C VAL A 144 -12.92 4.11 8.73
N ILE A 145 -12.23 3.75 9.80
CA ILE A 145 -12.20 4.52 11.06
C ILE A 145 -10.76 4.86 11.47
N PRO A 146 -10.54 5.97 12.21
CA PRO A 146 -9.21 6.32 12.67
C PRO A 146 -8.72 5.31 13.73
N TRP A 147 -7.43 5.04 13.70
CA TRP A 147 -6.75 4.18 14.67
C TRP A 147 -5.64 4.94 15.39
N ARG A 148 -5.62 4.83 16.71
CA ARG A 148 -4.64 5.52 17.56
C ARG A 148 -3.39 4.69 17.89
N SER A 149 -3.51 3.37 17.89
CA SER A 149 -2.48 2.47 18.43
C SER A 149 -1.73 1.65 17.38
N GLY A 150 -2.18 1.65 16.13
CA GLY A 150 -1.57 0.88 15.05
C GLY A 150 -1.47 1.66 13.74
N TRP A 151 -0.84 1.06 12.74
CA TRP A 151 -0.65 1.65 11.41
C TRP A 151 -1.90 1.46 10.52
N ALA A 152 -2.26 0.20 10.25
CA ALA A 152 -3.39 -0.19 9.43
C ALA A 152 -3.83 -1.62 9.83
N SER A 153 -5.14 -1.89 9.81
CA SER A 153 -5.68 -3.23 10.08
C SER A 153 -7.13 -3.32 9.63
N THR A 154 -7.50 -4.47 9.03
CA THR A 154 -8.87 -4.79 8.67
C THR A 154 -9.38 -5.97 9.48
N ARG A 155 -10.48 -5.79 10.20
CA ARG A 155 -11.00 -6.84 11.08
C ARG A 155 -12.51 -6.78 11.24
N MET A 156 -13.12 -7.97 11.31
CA MET A 156 -14.51 -8.11 11.74
C MET A 156 -14.61 -7.86 13.25
N GLU A 157 -15.43 -6.91 13.65
CA GLU A 157 -15.64 -6.57 15.05
C GLU A 157 -16.78 -7.38 15.68
N ARG A 158 -16.87 -7.33 17.01
CA ARG A 158 -17.91 -8.06 17.78
C ARG A 158 -19.34 -7.67 17.43
N ASP A 159 -19.55 -6.49 16.86
CA ASP A 159 -20.85 -6.02 16.39
C ASP A 159 -21.18 -6.48 14.95
N GLY A 160 -20.39 -7.41 14.39
CA GLY A 160 -20.62 -7.98 13.07
C GLY A 160 -20.32 -7.02 11.91
N LYS A 161 -19.59 -5.92 12.17
CA LYS A 161 -19.18 -4.97 11.14
C LYS A 161 -17.69 -5.08 10.87
N LEU A 162 -17.35 -5.16 9.58
CA LEU A 162 -15.96 -5.12 9.11
C LEU A 162 -15.44 -3.68 9.19
N ARG A 163 -14.26 -3.50 9.78
CA ARG A 163 -13.65 -2.17 9.92
C ARG A 163 -12.24 -2.17 9.40
N ILE A 164 -11.93 -1.14 8.62
CA ILE A 164 -10.58 -0.76 8.21
C ILE A 164 -10.12 0.34 9.16
N ARG A 165 -9.17 0.02 10.04
CA ARG A 165 -8.60 0.92 11.05
C ARG A 165 -7.31 1.50 10.52
N LEU A 166 -7.23 2.83 10.39
CA LEU A 166 -6.05 3.50 9.80
C LEU A 166 -5.49 4.60 10.69
N ARG A 167 -4.17 4.67 10.77
CA ARG A 167 -3.47 5.79 11.41
C ARG A 167 -3.70 7.07 10.61
N ARG A 168 -3.98 8.17 11.31
CA ARG A 168 -4.19 9.48 10.67
C ARG A 168 -3.01 9.95 9.81
N SER A 169 -1.78 9.57 10.17
CA SER A 169 -0.57 9.92 9.41
C SER A 169 -0.51 9.32 8.00
N LEU A 170 -1.39 8.36 7.66
CA LEU A 170 -1.54 7.93 6.27
C LEU A 170 -2.01 9.08 5.37
N LEU A 171 -2.79 10.02 5.91
CA LEU A 171 -3.24 11.19 5.16
C LEU A 171 -2.11 12.16 4.84
N ASP A 172 -1.03 12.18 5.63
CA ASP A 172 0.16 12.97 5.32
C ASP A 172 0.84 12.44 4.05
N ARG A 173 0.86 11.11 3.88
CA ARG A 173 1.32 10.48 2.63
C ARG A 173 0.42 10.85 1.45
N TRP A 174 -0.89 10.73 1.63
CA TRP A 174 -1.88 11.03 0.58
C TRP A 174 -1.82 12.49 0.10
N ARG A 175 -1.56 13.42 1.02
CA ARG A 175 -1.45 14.86 0.74
C ARG A 175 -0.09 15.25 0.17
N SER A 176 0.88 14.35 0.15
CA SER A 176 2.22 14.65 -0.36
C SER A 176 2.18 15.03 -1.83
N ALA A 177 3.02 16.01 -2.19
CA ALA A 177 3.27 16.36 -3.59
C ALA A 177 4.17 15.34 -4.30
N ASN A 178 4.95 14.55 -3.54
CA ASN A 178 5.77 13.49 -4.12
C ASN A 178 4.86 12.32 -4.57
N PRO A 179 4.84 11.97 -5.87
CA PRO A 179 3.97 10.92 -6.40
C PRO A 179 4.24 9.54 -5.76
N VAL A 180 5.48 9.24 -5.38
CA VAL A 180 5.84 7.98 -4.72
C VAL A 180 5.25 7.90 -3.32
N VAL A 181 5.41 8.97 -2.54
CA VAL A 181 4.84 9.06 -1.19
C VAL A 181 3.31 8.96 -1.24
N LYS A 182 2.68 9.64 -2.21
CA LYS A 182 1.24 9.59 -2.42
C LYS A 182 0.75 8.19 -2.83
N ALA A 183 1.45 7.51 -3.74
CA ALA A 183 1.14 6.14 -4.16
C ALA A 183 1.33 5.12 -3.01
N CYS A 184 2.23 5.38 -2.07
CA CYS A 184 2.32 4.58 -0.84
C CYS A 184 1.08 4.66 0.05
N ALA A 185 0.31 5.76 0.00
CA ALA A 185 -0.99 5.80 0.68
C ALA A 185 -2.00 4.87 0.00
N ILE A 186 -1.99 4.85 -1.34
CA ILE A 186 -2.80 3.93 -2.16
C ILE A 186 -2.45 2.48 -1.85
N ASN A 187 -1.16 2.13 -1.73
CA ASN A 187 -0.71 0.79 -1.36
C ASN A 187 -1.40 0.30 -0.08
N THR A 188 -1.25 1.07 1.01
CA THR A 188 -1.83 0.71 2.32
C THR A 188 -3.34 0.57 2.21
N MET A 189 -4.03 1.50 1.53
CA MET A 189 -5.48 1.40 1.40
C MET A 189 -5.92 0.21 0.55
N ALA A 190 -5.29 -0.06 -0.59
CA ALA A 190 -5.63 -1.18 -1.46
C ALA A 190 -5.36 -2.53 -0.77
N HIS A 191 -4.27 -2.63 0.00
CA HIS A 191 -3.98 -3.76 0.86
C HIS A 191 -5.12 -4.02 1.86
N GLU A 192 -5.55 -3.00 2.61
CA GLU A 192 -6.63 -3.15 3.58
C GLU A 192 -7.99 -3.48 2.93
N ILE A 193 -8.30 -2.85 1.79
CA ILE A 193 -9.52 -3.15 1.04
C ILE A 193 -9.50 -4.60 0.54
N SER A 194 -8.34 -5.15 0.17
CA SER A 194 -8.23 -6.53 -0.29
C SER A 194 -8.67 -7.56 0.77
N HIS A 195 -8.49 -7.25 2.06
CA HIS A 195 -8.97 -8.11 3.15
C HIS A 195 -10.50 -8.19 3.22
N THR A 196 -11.22 -7.22 2.63
CA THR A 196 -12.69 -7.22 2.62
C THR A 196 -13.30 -8.23 1.66
N ILE A 197 -12.50 -8.83 0.77
CA ILE A 197 -12.95 -9.88 -0.13
C ILE A 197 -13.18 -11.15 0.69
N SER A 198 -14.38 -11.70 0.60
CA SER A 198 -14.76 -12.93 1.26
C SER A 198 -15.19 -14.01 0.28
N ARG A 199 -14.85 -15.26 0.62
CA ARG A 199 -15.31 -16.46 -0.10
C ARG A 199 -16.72 -16.91 0.29
N ASP A 200 -17.31 -16.33 1.34
CA ASP A 200 -18.68 -16.57 1.74
C ASP A 200 -19.34 -15.23 2.11
N PRO A 201 -20.34 -14.75 1.36
CA PRO A 201 -21.00 -13.48 1.65
C PRO A 201 -21.92 -13.52 2.88
N HIS A 202 -22.21 -14.68 3.44
CA HIS A 202 -23.05 -14.85 4.65
C HIS A 202 -22.23 -14.93 5.94
N ARG A 203 -20.96 -15.33 5.84
CA ARG A 203 -20.03 -15.42 6.95
C ARG A 203 -18.71 -14.84 6.49
N TYR A 204 -18.16 -13.89 7.24
CA TYR A 204 -16.87 -13.33 6.85
C TYR A 204 -15.77 -14.39 6.97
N LEU A 205 -15.44 -14.95 5.81
CA LEU A 205 -14.33 -15.86 5.55
C LEU A 205 -13.38 -15.15 4.59
N PRO A 206 -12.28 -14.54 5.06
CA PRO A 206 -11.42 -13.73 4.20
C PRO A 206 -10.83 -14.57 3.07
N ALA A 207 -10.74 -13.96 1.88
CA ALA A 207 -10.07 -14.55 0.72
C ALA A 207 -8.58 -14.23 0.70
N PHE A 208 -8.14 -13.15 1.36
CA PHE A 208 -6.75 -12.76 1.51
C PHE A 208 -6.43 -12.47 2.97
N THR A 209 -5.33 -13.03 3.47
CA THR A 209 -4.84 -12.81 4.85
C THR A 209 -3.48 -12.13 4.84
N ASP A 210 -3.10 -11.57 6.00
CA ASP A 210 -1.78 -11.02 6.23
C ASP A 210 -0.71 -12.12 6.44
N THR A 211 0.56 -11.73 6.40
CA THR A 211 1.70 -12.61 6.68
C THR A 211 1.67 -13.18 8.11
N GLY A 212 1.06 -12.48 9.07
CA GLY A 212 0.89 -12.95 10.45
C GLY A 212 0.05 -14.23 10.55
N ASP A 213 -0.94 -14.37 9.67
CA ASP A 213 -1.88 -15.49 9.60
C ASP A 213 -1.41 -16.58 8.62
N ALA A 214 -0.28 -16.36 7.95
CA ALA A 214 0.31 -17.29 7.01
C ALA A 214 1.07 -18.42 7.74
N ASN A 215 1.07 -19.61 7.13
CA ASN A 215 1.92 -20.73 7.58
C ASN A 215 3.42 -20.42 7.32
N ALA A 216 4.31 -21.24 7.87
CA ALA A 216 5.76 -21.00 7.81
C ALA A 216 6.30 -20.84 6.37
N ASP A 217 5.77 -21.60 5.43
CA ASP A 217 6.18 -21.53 4.01
C ASP A 217 5.70 -20.25 3.33
N ALA A 218 4.46 -19.85 3.61
CA ALA A 218 3.87 -18.63 3.08
C ALA A 218 4.49 -17.35 3.66
N ARG A 219 5.02 -17.38 4.89
CA ARG A 219 5.74 -16.25 5.49
C ARG A 219 7.01 -15.85 4.72
N ASN A 220 7.58 -16.77 3.95
CA ASN A 220 8.77 -16.55 3.13
C ASN A 220 8.44 -16.31 1.64
N GLY A 221 7.17 -16.40 1.25
CA GLY A 221 6.68 -16.20 -0.12
C GLY A 221 5.82 -14.95 -0.26
N VAL A 222 5.31 -14.67 -1.48
CA VAL A 222 4.43 -13.52 -1.74
C VAL A 222 3.05 -13.75 -1.15
N VAL A 223 2.52 -12.78 -0.40
CA VAL A 223 1.16 -12.82 0.17
C VAL A 223 0.23 -11.90 -0.64
N ALA A 224 -1.00 -12.35 -0.90
CA ALA A 224 -1.93 -11.73 -1.82
C ALA A 224 -2.29 -10.29 -1.43
N SER A 225 -2.56 -9.99 -0.15
CA SER A 225 -2.92 -8.63 0.27
C SER A 225 -1.79 -7.62 0.02
N TYR A 226 -0.54 -8.00 0.28
CA TYR A 226 0.64 -7.17 -0.03
C TYR A 226 0.84 -7.02 -1.53
N PHE A 227 0.72 -8.11 -2.29
CA PHE A 227 0.78 -8.07 -3.75
C PHE A 227 -0.23 -7.08 -4.33
N VAL A 228 -1.48 -7.08 -3.84
CA VAL A 228 -2.52 -6.16 -4.29
C VAL A 228 -2.14 -4.71 -3.98
N GLY A 229 -1.64 -4.42 -2.78
CA GLY A 229 -1.15 -3.09 -2.41
C GLY A 229 0.01 -2.62 -3.30
N ASP A 230 1.01 -3.48 -3.51
CA ASP A 230 2.22 -3.16 -4.29
C ASP A 230 1.90 -2.93 -5.76
N LEU A 231 1.03 -3.76 -6.34
CA LEU A 231 0.62 -3.60 -7.73
C LEU A 231 -0.27 -2.36 -7.93
N ALA A 232 -1.15 -2.03 -6.98
CA ALA A 232 -1.96 -0.82 -7.02
C ALA A 232 -1.10 0.44 -6.92
N LEU A 233 -0.06 0.43 -6.09
CA LEU A 233 0.95 1.49 -6.03
C LEU A 233 1.62 1.67 -7.39
N CYS A 234 2.16 0.59 -7.96
CA CYS A 234 2.88 0.69 -9.23
C CYS A 234 1.96 1.12 -10.38
N THR A 235 0.69 0.71 -10.36
CA THR A 235 -0.33 1.16 -11.32
C THR A 235 -0.62 2.66 -11.17
N ALA A 236 -0.73 3.18 -9.94
CA ALA A 236 -0.84 4.61 -9.70
C ALA A 236 0.38 5.41 -10.18
N LEU A 237 1.59 4.84 -10.02
CA LEU A 237 2.81 5.48 -10.53
C LEU A 237 2.82 5.54 -12.05
N VAL A 238 2.37 4.49 -12.75
CA VAL A 238 2.17 4.53 -14.21
C VAL A 238 1.18 5.64 -14.58
N ARG A 239 0.01 5.68 -13.92
CA ARG A 239 -1.02 6.69 -14.20
C ARG A 239 -0.55 8.12 -13.98
N SER A 240 0.32 8.34 -13.00
CA SER A 240 0.92 9.65 -12.74
C SER A 240 2.05 10.04 -13.72
N GLY A 241 2.46 9.13 -14.61
CA GLY A 241 3.61 9.31 -15.49
C GLY A 241 4.96 9.15 -14.78
N ARG A 242 4.97 8.67 -13.54
CA ARG A 242 6.18 8.54 -12.73
C ARG A 242 7.08 7.40 -13.18
N ILE A 243 6.48 6.33 -13.69
CA ILE A 243 7.14 5.19 -14.34
C ILE A 243 6.36 4.83 -15.61
N GLY A 244 6.99 4.12 -16.55
CA GLY A 244 6.26 3.59 -17.71
C GLY A 244 5.60 2.23 -17.40
N PRO A 245 4.60 1.78 -18.19
CA PRO A 245 3.99 0.46 -18.04
C PRO A 245 5.01 -0.69 -18.04
N GLN A 246 6.07 -0.58 -18.85
CA GLN A 246 7.15 -1.57 -18.93
C GLN A 246 7.98 -1.70 -17.63
N ASP A 247 7.92 -0.71 -16.74
CA ASP A 247 8.73 -0.67 -15.52
C ASP A 247 8.03 -1.33 -14.32
N VAL A 248 6.76 -1.74 -14.48
CA VAL A 248 5.95 -2.32 -13.39
C VAL A 248 6.60 -3.57 -12.80
N ALA A 249 7.17 -4.44 -13.65
CA ALA A 249 7.88 -5.64 -13.21
C ALA A 249 9.11 -5.36 -12.33
N GLN A 250 9.72 -4.17 -12.47
CA GLN A 250 10.81 -3.71 -11.61
C GLN A 250 10.31 -2.93 -10.39
N CYS A 251 9.13 -2.31 -10.48
CA CYS A 251 8.52 -1.54 -9.40
C CYS A 251 7.98 -2.44 -8.28
N VAL A 252 7.19 -3.48 -8.58
CA VAL A 252 6.57 -4.32 -7.53
C VAL A 252 7.58 -4.90 -6.54
N PRO A 253 8.75 -5.44 -6.97
CA PRO A 253 9.76 -5.95 -6.05
C PRO A 253 10.41 -4.89 -5.14
N VAL A 254 10.31 -3.60 -5.46
CA VAL A 254 10.84 -2.52 -4.60
C VAL A 254 10.07 -2.42 -3.29
N TRP A 255 8.78 -2.74 -3.30
CA TRP A 255 7.89 -2.53 -2.16
C TRP A 255 7.70 -3.79 -1.33
N TYR A 256 7.87 -4.95 -1.99
CA TYR A 256 7.68 -6.26 -1.42
C TYR A 256 8.90 -6.76 -0.62
N GLU A 257 8.69 -7.18 0.62
CA GLU A 257 9.56 -8.11 1.36
C GLU A 257 8.74 -9.20 2.04
N PRO A 258 9.33 -10.40 2.27
CA PRO A 258 8.77 -11.37 3.20
C PRO A 258 8.59 -10.73 4.58
N GLY A 259 7.35 -10.46 4.98
CA GLY A 259 7.04 -9.71 6.21
C GLY A 259 6.20 -8.45 6.03
N GLY A 260 6.01 -7.98 4.79
CA GLY A 260 5.01 -6.96 4.44
C GLY A 260 5.55 -5.71 3.73
N LEU A 261 4.72 -4.67 3.67
CA LEU A 261 5.03 -3.41 2.99
C LEU A 261 6.22 -2.72 3.64
N GLN A 262 7.20 -2.38 2.81
CA GLN A 262 8.38 -1.63 3.21
C GLN A 262 8.10 -0.13 3.32
N SER A 263 7.31 0.23 4.33
CA SER A 263 6.73 1.57 4.46
C SER A 263 7.77 2.70 4.62
N GLY A 264 9.00 2.37 5.05
CA GLY A 264 10.14 3.29 5.09
C GLY A 264 10.65 3.69 3.70
N ARG A 265 10.52 2.80 2.69
CA ARG A 265 10.95 3.07 1.30
C ARG A 265 10.15 4.18 0.65
N CYS A 266 8.95 4.48 1.14
CA CYS A 266 8.09 5.53 0.61
C CYS A 266 8.77 6.90 0.57
N TYR A 267 9.70 7.15 1.49
CA TYR A 267 10.45 8.40 1.58
C TYR A 267 11.88 8.30 1.05
N ALA A 268 12.30 7.12 0.57
CA ALA A 268 13.63 6.89 0.03
C ALA A 268 13.79 7.35 -1.42
N PHE A 269 12.68 7.70 -2.08
CA PHE A 269 12.66 8.21 -3.46
C PHE A 269 12.22 9.67 -3.44
N GLY A 270 13.09 10.56 -3.87
CA GLY A 270 12.76 11.94 -4.21
C GLY A 270 11.79 12.02 -5.40
N PRO A 271 11.30 13.23 -5.71
CA PRO A 271 10.34 13.45 -6.79
C PRO A 271 10.79 12.92 -8.15
N ASP A 272 12.10 12.92 -8.41
CA ASP A 272 12.69 12.57 -9.72
C ASP A 272 13.48 11.23 -9.72
N ASP A 273 13.75 10.64 -8.56
CA ASP A 273 14.56 9.43 -8.43
C ASP A 273 13.97 8.21 -9.16
N ALA A 274 14.76 7.43 -9.90
CA ALA A 274 14.19 6.23 -10.52
C ALA A 274 13.60 5.26 -9.47
N VAL A 275 12.33 4.86 -9.64
CA VAL A 275 11.66 3.87 -8.78
C VAL A 275 12.07 2.47 -9.22
N LYS A 276 13.33 2.13 -8.95
CA LYS A 276 13.92 0.82 -9.24
C LYS A 276 14.80 0.39 -8.09
N TRP A 277 14.92 -0.92 -7.90
CA TRP A 277 15.89 -1.46 -6.94
C TRP A 277 17.30 -1.03 -7.37
N PRO A 278 18.13 -0.44 -6.48
CA PRO A 278 19.51 -0.16 -6.83
C PRO A 278 20.22 -1.46 -7.20
N LYS A 279 20.86 -1.52 -8.38
CA LYS A 279 21.74 -2.64 -8.71
C LYS A 279 22.79 -2.75 -7.60
N GLY A 280 22.82 -3.88 -6.89
CA GLY A 280 23.83 -4.17 -5.87
C GLY A 280 23.41 -4.01 -4.40
N ARG A 281 22.17 -3.61 -4.07
CA ARG A 281 21.66 -3.81 -2.70
C ARG A 281 21.20 -5.26 -2.54
N THR A 282 21.96 -6.01 -1.75
CA THR A 282 21.70 -7.43 -1.40
C THR A 282 21.13 -7.52 0.01
N ASP A 283 20.12 -6.71 0.28
CA ASP A 283 19.46 -6.69 1.58
C ASP A 283 18.34 -7.75 1.45
N ARG A 284 18.67 -8.98 1.86
CA ARG A 284 17.72 -10.08 2.14
C ARG A 284 17.44 -10.12 3.64
#